data_AF-A0AAF6B9Y6-F1
#
_entry.id   AF-A0AAF6B9Y6-F1
#
_cell.length_a   1.000
_cell.length_b   1.000
_cell.length_c   1.000
_cell.angle_alpha   90.00
_cell.angle_beta   90.00
_cell.angle_gamma   90.00
#
_symmetry.space_group_name_H-M   'P 1'
#
loop_
_entity.id
_entity.type
_entity.pdbx_description
1 polymer ?
#
loop_
_entity_poly.entity_id
_entity_poly.type
_entity_poly.pdbx_seq_one_letter_code
_entity_poly.pdbx_strand_id
1 'polypeptide(L)'
;MRFEADTDFIKIGGKRYMEALHQMQAHVRGEKRAQWESVDEAQWKCGSGESKQLQPQALYGYALLSNSRGHEMEDFHVAEFRTMDDAYEVGLFGIFDSHRGPQVGREVQRRLFDNILQEGGVWADPAGATRDGYLLTDRQVLECLDKEAEFGGSTAVTAMLFEHGSRLVVANVGDSRAVLCRNGEAVQLSVDHDPGRPVERAQVEMRGGMVVTLPVSPFE
;
A
#
# COMPACT_ATOMS: atom_id res chain seq x y z
N MET A 1 -6.05 15.78 0.86
CA MET A 1 -6.84 15.68 -0.38
C MET A 1 -7.85 14.55 -0.14
N ARG A 2 -9.16 14.83 -0.12
CA ARG A 2 -10.19 13.80 0.12
C ARG A 2 -10.57 13.19 -1.24
N PHE A 3 -10.51 11.88 -1.36
CA PHE A 3 -11.11 11.14 -2.46
C PHE A 3 -12.11 10.16 -1.85
N GLU A 4 -13.39 10.49 -1.94
CA GLU A 4 -14.46 9.53 -1.69
C GLU A 4 -14.73 8.84 -3.02
N ALA A 5 -14.49 7.52 -3.08
CA ALA A 5 -14.88 6.71 -4.20
C ALA A 5 -16.27 6.12 -3.91
N ASP A 6 -17.25 6.44 -4.74
CA ASP A 6 -18.54 5.73 -4.78
C ASP A 6 -18.29 4.26 -5.14
N THR A 7 -18.56 3.38 -4.18
CA THR A 7 -18.37 1.93 -4.32
C THR A 7 -19.72 1.26 -4.55
N ASP A 8 -20.19 1.31 -5.79
CA ASP A 8 -21.10 0.28 -6.30
C ASP A 8 -20.36 -1.06 -6.28
N PHE A 9 -20.95 -2.05 -5.60
CA PHE A 9 -20.43 -3.40 -5.38
C PHE A 9 -19.70 -4.01 -6.58
N ILE A 10 -18.44 -4.42 -6.39
CA ILE A 10 -17.67 -5.14 -7.41
C ILE A 10 -17.31 -6.54 -6.93
N LYS A 11 -17.88 -7.48 -7.67
CA LYS A 11 -17.68 -8.91 -7.66
C LYS A 11 -16.23 -9.25 -8.06
N ILE A 12 -15.37 -9.59 -7.10
CA ILE A 12 -14.13 -10.33 -7.39
C ILE A 12 -14.39 -11.81 -7.08
N GLY A 13 -15.31 -12.40 -7.85
CA GLY A 13 -15.67 -13.82 -7.73
C GLY A 13 -15.30 -14.61 -8.97
N GLY A 14 -14.41 -15.59 -8.80
CA GLY A 14 -14.31 -16.78 -9.65
C GLY A 14 -13.37 -16.68 -10.86
N LYS A 15 -12.35 -17.56 -10.90
CA LYS A 15 -11.41 -17.93 -12.00
C LYS A 15 -10.66 -16.81 -12.74
N ARG A 16 -11.25 -15.63 -12.94
CA ARG A 16 -10.68 -14.45 -13.58
C ARG A 16 -9.69 -13.69 -12.71
N TYR A 17 -9.68 -13.87 -11.38
CA TYR A 17 -8.66 -13.29 -10.49
C TYR A 17 -7.29 -13.92 -10.72
N MET A 18 -7.24 -15.26 -10.87
CA MET A 18 -6.00 -15.96 -11.22
C MET A 18 -5.57 -15.66 -12.66
N GLU A 19 -6.51 -15.43 -13.58
CA GLU A 19 -6.18 -14.97 -14.93
C GLU A 19 -5.70 -13.52 -14.94
N ALA A 20 -6.27 -12.63 -14.12
CA ALA A 20 -5.81 -11.25 -13.98
C ALA A 20 -4.45 -11.17 -13.28
N LEU A 21 -4.20 -11.98 -12.24
CA LEU A 21 -2.88 -12.17 -11.66
C LEU A 21 -1.90 -12.73 -12.69
N HIS A 22 -2.28 -13.77 -13.44
CA HIS A 22 -1.45 -14.31 -14.51
C HIS A 22 -1.25 -13.33 -15.66
N GLN A 23 -2.21 -12.47 -16.00
CA GLN A 23 -2.12 -11.46 -17.04
C GLN A 23 -1.31 -10.25 -16.58
N MET A 24 -1.43 -9.83 -15.32
CA MET A 24 -0.59 -8.79 -14.70
C MET A 24 0.84 -9.31 -14.56
N GLN A 25 1.01 -10.55 -14.11
CA GLN A 25 2.28 -11.26 -14.16
C GLN A 25 2.78 -11.42 -15.60
N ALA A 26 1.94 -11.69 -16.60
CA ALA A 26 2.35 -11.83 -18.01
C ALA A 26 2.72 -10.49 -18.67
N HIS A 27 2.03 -9.41 -18.31
CA HIS A 27 2.32 -8.06 -18.79
C HIS A 27 3.64 -7.56 -18.20
N VAL A 28 3.88 -7.79 -16.91
CA VAL A 28 5.18 -7.58 -16.25
C VAL A 28 6.26 -8.54 -16.79
N ARG A 29 5.93 -9.81 -17.09
CA ARG A 29 6.85 -10.80 -17.71
C ARG A 29 7.18 -10.48 -19.18
N GLY A 30 6.36 -9.68 -19.86
CA GLY A 30 6.62 -9.21 -21.22
C GLY A 30 7.88 -8.35 -21.33
N GLU A 31 8.24 -7.67 -20.24
CA GLU A 31 9.42 -6.80 -20.19
C GLU A 31 10.69 -7.51 -19.71
N LYS A 32 10.59 -8.62 -18.95
CA LYS A 32 11.77 -9.25 -18.28
C LYS A 32 11.73 -10.78 -18.15
N ARG A 33 11.34 -11.52 -19.19
CA ARG A 33 11.20 -13.00 -19.18
C ARG A 33 12.43 -13.79 -18.68
N ALA A 34 13.65 -13.26 -18.83
CA ALA A 34 14.88 -13.97 -18.45
C ALA A 34 15.23 -13.93 -16.95
N GLN A 35 14.57 -13.08 -16.15
CA GLN A 35 14.98 -12.82 -14.75
C GLN A 35 14.21 -13.65 -13.71
N TRP A 36 13.12 -14.33 -14.11
CA TRP A 36 12.19 -15.01 -13.19
C TRP A 36 12.38 -16.54 -13.11
N GLU A 37 13.16 -17.15 -14.02
CA GLU A 37 13.39 -18.61 -14.04
C GLU A 37 14.39 -19.08 -12.97
N SER A 38 15.06 -18.15 -12.26
CA SER A 38 16.09 -18.44 -11.25
C SER A 38 15.67 -18.11 -9.81
N VAL A 39 14.39 -17.87 -9.57
CA VAL A 39 13.87 -17.44 -8.25
C VAL A 39 13.55 -18.68 -7.40
N ASP A 40 14.12 -18.75 -6.20
CA ASP A 40 13.92 -19.86 -5.26
C ASP A 40 12.50 -19.78 -4.67
N GLU A 41 11.78 -20.91 -4.65
CA GLU A 41 10.43 -20.99 -4.05
C GLU A 41 10.44 -20.58 -2.57
N ALA A 42 11.56 -20.74 -1.85
CA ALA A 42 11.72 -20.31 -0.47
C ALA A 42 11.73 -18.78 -0.28
N GLN A 43 11.89 -17.99 -1.36
CA GLN A 43 11.86 -16.53 -1.32
C GLN A 43 10.44 -15.96 -1.36
N TRP A 44 9.44 -16.79 -1.65
CA TRP A 44 8.05 -16.39 -1.71
C TRP A 44 7.38 -16.44 -0.34
N LYS A 45 6.66 -15.36 0.00
CA LYS A 45 5.67 -15.34 1.07
C LYS A 45 4.33 -14.95 0.50
N CYS A 46 3.35 -15.86 0.55
CA CYS A 46 2.00 -15.60 0.05
C CYS A 46 0.94 -15.90 1.10
N GLY A 47 -0.23 -15.31 0.93
CA GLY A 47 -1.40 -15.57 1.74
C GLY A 47 -2.67 -15.10 1.07
N SER A 48 -3.80 -15.46 1.66
CA SER A 48 -5.12 -15.09 1.19
C SER A 48 -6.13 -15.19 2.31
N GLY A 49 -7.26 -14.53 2.13
CA GLY A 49 -8.39 -14.66 3.03
C GLY A 49 -9.64 -14.04 2.44
N GLU A 50 -10.65 -13.94 3.29
CA GLU A 50 -11.98 -13.53 2.89
C GLU A 50 -12.67 -12.78 4.01
N SER A 51 -13.57 -11.90 3.61
CA SER A 51 -14.50 -11.24 4.51
C SER A 51 -15.51 -12.24 5.06
N LYS A 52 -15.92 -12.07 6.31
CA LYS A 52 -16.98 -12.89 6.92
C LYS A 52 -18.36 -12.25 6.84
N GLN A 53 -18.44 -10.93 6.66
CA GLN A 53 -19.70 -10.18 6.74
C GLN A 53 -20.14 -9.56 5.40
N LEU A 54 -19.24 -9.36 4.45
CA LEU A 54 -19.55 -8.74 3.16
C LEU A 54 -20.33 -9.69 2.26
N GLN A 55 -21.32 -9.13 1.56
CA GLN A 55 -22.13 -9.85 0.57
C GLN A 55 -22.25 -9.01 -0.72
N PRO A 56 -21.78 -9.50 -1.88
CA PRO A 56 -21.00 -10.74 -2.07
C PRO A 56 -19.69 -10.71 -1.28
N GLN A 57 -19.22 -11.90 -0.90
CA GLN A 57 -18.00 -12.06 -0.12
C GLN A 57 -16.79 -11.44 -0.83
N ALA A 58 -16.08 -10.55 -0.12
CA ALA A 58 -14.82 -10.01 -0.60
C ALA A 58 -13.68 -10.99 -0.30
N LEU A 59 -12.81 -11.22 -1.28
CA LEU A 59 -11.64 -12.08 -1.17
C LEU A 59 -10.38 -11.24 -1.32
N TYR A 60 -9.30 -11.63 -0.66
CA TYR A 60 -7.99 -11.01 -0.83
C TYR A 60 -6.89 -12.06 -0.97
N GLY A 61 -5.79 -11.65 -1.59
CA GLY A 61 -4.55 -12.41 -1.66
C GLY A 61 -3.35 -11.49 -1.76
N TYR A 62 -2.19 -11.97 -1.33
CA TYR A 62 -0.93 -11.24 -1.40
C TYR A 62 0.23 -12.20 -1.68
N ALA A 63 1.30 -11.64 -2.24
CA ALA A 63 2.57 -12.31 -2.42
C ALA A 63 3.71 -11.30 -2.29
N LEU A 64 4.77 -11.68 -1.58
CA LEU A 64 6.01 -10.95 -1.42
C LEU A 64 7.13 -11.83 -1.91
N LEU A 65 8.08 -11.24 -2.61
CA LEU A 65 9.23 -11.94 -3.14
C LEU A 65 10.49 -11.16 -2.76
N SER A 66 11.36 -11.78 -1.97
CA SER A 66 12.68 -11.20 -1.70
C SER A 66 13.61 -11.48 -2.87
N ASN A 67 14.42 -10.48 -3.24
CA ASN A 67 15.50 -10.69 -4.18
C ASN A 67 16.72 -11.33 -3.48
N SER A 68 17.66 -11.84 -4.26
CA SER A 68 18.87 -12.49 -3.74
C SER A 68 19.98 -11.50 -3.35
N ARG A 69 19.68 -10.22 -3.07
CA ARG A 69 20.71 -9.17 -2.85
C ARG A 69 21.36 -9.19 -1.46
N GLY A 70 21.06 -10.19 -0.63
CA GLY A 70 21.75 -10.39 0.66
C GLY A 70 21.40 -9.38 1.77
N HIS A 71 20.41 -8.51 1.53
CA HIS A 71 19.83 -7.61 2.53
C HIS A 71 18.47 -8.16 2.99
N GLU A 72 18.02 -7.73 4.17
CA GLU A 72 16.71 -8.11 4.71
C GLU A 72 15.58 -7.60 3.78
N MET A 73 14.43 -8.28 3.78
CA MET A 73 13.24 -7.80 3.05
C MET A 73 12.78 -6.45 3.64
N GLU A 74 12.70 -5.42 2.80
CA GLU A 74 12.29 -4.06 3.20
C GLU A 74 10.82 -3.74 2.84
N ASP A 75 10.17 -4.58 2.02
CA ASP A 75 8.73 -4.45 1.76
C ASP A 75 7.90 -5.16 2.83
N PHE A 76 6.87 -4.46 3.29
CA PHE A 76 5.87 -4.95 4.23
C PHE A 76 4.47 -4.80 3.63
N HIS A 77 3.52 -5.51 4.20
CA HIS A 77 2.12 -5.41 3.80
C HIS A 77 1.19 -5.69 4.99
N VAL A 78 -0.06 -5.27 4.87
CA VAL A 78 -1.17 -5.81 5.65
C VAL A 78 -2.25 -6.20 4.66
N ALA A 79 -2.89 -7.34 4.90
CA ALA A 79 -4.02 -7.78 4.12
C ALA A 79 -4.91 -8.62 5.03
N GLU A 80 -5.93 -8.01 5.61
CA GLU A 80 -6.83 -8.68 6.53
C GLU A 80 -8.18 -7.98 6.63
N PHE A 81 -9.15 -8.67 7.25
CA PHE A 81 -10.40 -8.08 7.70
C PHE A 81 -10.42 -8.08 9.23
N ARG A 82 -10.85 -6.99 9.85
CA ARG A 82 -11.03 -6.87 11.30
C ARG A 82 -12.46 -6.51 11.64
N THR A 83 -13.01 -7.18 12.66
CA THR A 83 -14.31 -6.81 13.22
C THR A 83 -14.11 -5.68 14.23
N MET A 84 -14.86 -4.60 14.04
CA MET A 84 -14.94 -3.42 14.89
C MET A 84 -16.31 -3.37 15.56
N ASP A 85 -16.34 -2.91 16.82
CA ASP A 85 -17.55 -2.75 17.63
C ASP A 85 -18.43 -4.01 17.71
N ASP A 86 -17.81 -5.19 17.57
CA ASP A 86 -18.45 -6.52 17.46
C ASP A 86 -19.54 -6.63 16.37
N ALA A 87 -19.60 -5.66 15.45
CA ALA A 87 -20.72 -5.51 14.52
C ALA A 87 -20.28 -5.31 13.07
N TYR A 88 -19.19 -4.58 12.82
CA TYR A 88 -18.81 -4.13 11.49
C TYR A 88 -17.42 -4.60 11.10
N GLU A 89 -17.31 -5.27 9.97
CA GLU A 89 -16.02 -5.66 9.41
C GLU A 89 -15.41 -4.51 8.59
N VAL A 90 -14.14 -4.22 8.85
CA VAL A 90 -13.32 -3.28 8.08
C VAL A 90 -12.23 -4.08 7.36
N GLY A 91 -12.12 -3.91 6.05
CA GLY A 91 -11.04 -4.47 5.25
C GLY A 91 -9.81 -3.56 5.26
N LEU A 92 -8.64 -4.11 5.52
CA LEU A 92 -7.39 -3.39 5.71
C LEU A 92 -6.34 -3.96 4.77
N PHE A 93 -5.96 -3.18 3.76
CA PHE A 93 -4.97 -3.57 2.78
C PHE A 93 -3.93 -2.48 2.64
N GLY A 94 -2.66 -2.82 2.69
CA GLY A 94 -1.60 -1.82 2.52
C GLY A 94 -0.26 -2.45 2.13
N ILE A 95 0.56 -1.63 1.47
CA ILE A 95 1.93 -1.97 1.08
C ILE A 95 2.84 -0.84 1.57
N PHE A 96 3.99 -1.22 2.12
CA PHE A 96 4.99 -0.32 2.69
C PHE A 96 6.36 -0.71 2.14
N ASP A 97 6.91 0.10 1.25
CA ASP A 97 8.24 -0.09 0.65
C ASP A 97 9.25 0.71 1.46
N SER A 98 10.02 0.05 2.32
CA SER A 98 11.03 0.72 3.14
C SER A 98 12.33 0.89 2.39
N HIS A 99 13.05 1.97 2.68
CA HIS A 99 14.39 2.21 2.15
C HIS A 99 15.35 2.53 3.28
N ARG A 100 16.57 1.99 3.15
CA ARG A 100 17.67 2.12 4.12
C ARG A 100 17.37 1.42 5.46
N GLY A 101 16.69 0.28 5.39
CA GLY A 101 16.41 -0.59 6.51
C GLY A 101 14.92 -0.91 6.70
N PRO A 102 14.59 -2.04 7.34
CA PRO A 102 13.22 -2.50 7.55
C PRO A 102 12.47 -1.80 8.69
N GLN A 103 13.15 -0.97 9.49
CA GLN A 103 12.66 -0.51 10.79
C GLN A 103 11.40 0.37 10.64
N VAL A 104 11.41 1.29 9.68
CA VAL A 104 10.29 2.22 9.44
C VAL A 104 9.05 1.45 8.96
N GLY A 105 9.16 0.65 7.89
CA GLY A 105 8.01 -0.11 7.38
C GLY A 105 7.46 -1.11 8.38
N ARG A 106 8.31 -1.71 9.24
CA ARG A 106 7.88 -2.58 10.33
C ARG A 106 7.02 -1.85 11.37
N GLU A 107 7.41 -0.64 11.78
CA GLU A 107 6.62 0.16 12.72
C GLU A 107 5.34 0.69 12.07
N VAL A 108 5.37 1.07 10.78
CA VAL A 108 4.17 1.43 10.01
C VAL A 108 3.20 0.26 9.95
N GLN A 109 3.66 -0.93 9.53
CA GLN A 109 2.87 -2.15 9.46
C GLN A 109 2.20 -2.48 10.80
N ARG A 110 2.92 -2.28 11.91
CA ARG A 110 2.45 -2.63 13.25
C ARG A 110 1.42 -1.64 13.81
N ARG A 111 1.52 -0.35 13.47
CA ARG A 111 0.76 0.72 14.16
C ARG A 111 -0.33 1.36 13.32
N LEU A 112 -0.12 1.48 12.01
CA LEU A 112 -0.91 2.38 11.17
C LEU A 112 -2.41 2.10 11.28
N PHE A 113 -2.81 0.84 11.16
CA PHE A 113 -4.22 0.48 11.20
C PHE A 113 -4.84 0.63 12.59
N ASP A 114 -4.11 0.30 13.65
CA ASP A 114 -4.59 0.51 15.02
C ASP A 114 -4.83 2.00 15.28
N ASN A 115 -3.88 2.85 14.87
CA ASN A 115 -3.99 4.30 14.96
C ASN A 115 -5.22 4.81 14.21
N ILE A 116 -5.42 4.38 12.95
CA ILE A 116 -6.58 4.80 12.14
C ILE A 116 -7.91 4.36 12.78
N LEU A 117 -8.00 3.10 13.24
CA LEU A 117 -9.23 2.55 13.80
C LEU A 117 -9.57 3.13 15.17
N GLN A 118 -8.58 3.63 15.90
CA GLN A 118 -8.75 4.31 17.18
C GLN A 118 -9.03 5.81 17.04
N GLU A 119 -8.87 6.40 15.85
CA GLU A 119 -9.24 7.79 15.61
C GLU A 119 -10.76 7.98 15.80
N GLY A 120 -11.09 8.96 16.64
CA GLY A 120 -12.47 9.29 16.95
C GLY A 120 -13.25 9.66 15.68
N GLY A 121 -14.35 8.96 15.41
CA GLY A 121 -15.19 9.26 14.25
C GLY A 121 -14.73 8.59 12.96
N VAL A 122 -13.93 7.52 13.01
CA VAL A 122 -13.57 6.71 11.82
C VAL A 122 -14.79 6.28 11.00
N TRP A 123 -15.96 6.07 11.62
CA TRP A 123 -17.20 5.78 10.89
C TRP A 123 -17.82 7.01 10.20
N ALA A 124 -17.68 8.20 10.79
CA ALA A 124 -18.26 9.43 10.25
C ALA A 124 -17.36 10.08 9.17
N ASP A 125 -16.06 10.15 9.43
CA ASP A 125 -15.05 10.69 8.51
C ASP A 125 -13.84 9.75 8.41
N PRO A 126 -13.99 8.57 7.78
CA PRO A 126 -12.90 7.61 7.62
C PRO A 126 -11.72 8.22 6.87
N ALA A 127 -11.94 9.15 5.93
CA ALA A 127 -10.84 9.83 5.25
C ALA A 127 -10.03 10.74 6.19
N GLY A 128 -10.71 11.47 7.08
CA GLY A 128 -10.09 12.26 8.15
C GLY A 128 -9.33 11.37 9.13
N ALA A 129 -9.97 10.32 9.63
CA ALA A 129 -9.36 9.33 10.52
C ALA A 129 -8.15 8.64 9.88
N THR A 130 -8.22 8.27 8.60
CA THR A 130 -7.07 7.72 7.87
C THR A 130 -5.92 8.72 7.83
N ARG A 131 -6.18 10.00 7.47
CA ARG A 131 -5.15 11.05 7.47
C ARG A 131 -4.51 11.21 8.85
N ASP A 132 -5.33 11.28 9.90
CA ASP A 132 -4.86 11.55 11.25
C ASP A 132 -4.09 10.35 11.81
N GLY A 133 -4.52 9.13 11.51
CA GLY A 133 -3.77 7.91 11.82
C GLY A 133 -2.41 7.84 11.11
N TYR A 134 -2.30 8.30 9.86
CA TYR A 134 -1.01 8.44 9.17
C TYR A 134 -0.08 9.41 9.91
N LEU A 135 -0.58 10.60 10.27
CA LEU A 135 0.18 11.61 11.00
C LEU A 135 0.61 11.15 12.40
N LEU A 136 -0.27 10.43 13.11
CA LEU A 136 0.03 9.86 14.41
C LEU A 136 1.11 8.77 14.29
N THR A 137 1.01 7.93 13.26
CA THR A 137 1.98 6.87 13.00
C THR A 137 3.35 7.44 12.68
N ASP A 138 3.42 8.46 11.81
CA ASP A 138 4.66 9.17 11.48
C ASP A 138 5.35 9.73 12.75
N ARG A 139 4.58 10.40 13.62
CA ARG A 139 5.10 10.89 14.91
C ARG A 139 5.64 9.76 15.79
N GLN A 140 4.87 8.67 15.93
CA GLN A 140 5.28 7.54 16.77
C GLN A 140 6.52 6.82 16.23
N VAL A 141 6.67 6.74 14.91
CA VAL A 141 7.87 6.20 14.26
C VAL A 141 9.08 7.06 14.61
N LEU A 142 8.97 8.39 14.48
CA LEU A 142 10.04 9.32 14.84
C LEU A 142 10.41 9.27 16.32
N GLU A 143 9.47 8.98 17.21
CA GLU A 143 9.71 8.85 18.66
C GLU A 143 10.34 7.51 19.06
N CYS A 144 10.08 6.43 18.31
CA CYS A 144 10.49 5.07 18.68
C CYS A 144 11.83 4.63 18.07
N LEU A 145 12.28 5.27 17.00
CA LEU A 145 13.48 4.86 16.28
C LEU A 145 14.72 5.60 16.79
N ASP A 146 15.80 4.85 17.03
CA ASP A 146 17.11 5.40 17.37
C ASP A 146 17.65 6.27 16.21
N LYS A 147 18.58 7.19 16.52
CA LYS A 147 19.18 8.13 15.55
C LYS A 147 19.75 7.50 14.28
N GLU A 148 20.13 6.23 14.31
CA GLU A 148 20.65 5.51 13.13
C GLU A 148 19.53 5.08 12.16
N ALA A 149 18.32 4.86 12.67
CA ALA A 149 17.13 4.60 11.86
C ALA A 149 16.46 5.89 11.37
N GLU A 150 16.88 7.08 11.84
CA GLU A 150 16.44 8.40 11.32
C GLU A 150 16.83 8.63 9.84
N PHE A 151 17.76 7.85 9.29
CA PHE A 151 18.20 8.00 7.91
C PHE A 151 17.35 7.23 6.89
N GLY A 152 16.43 6.36 7.35
CA GLY A 152 15.54 5.57 6.50
C GLY A 152 14.13 6.13 6.41
N GLY A 153 13.32 5.48 5.59
CA GLY A 153 11.93 5.87 5.38
C GLY A 153 11.12 4.71 4.80
N SER A 154 9.83 4.92 4.62
CA SER A 154 8.98 3.96 3.94
C SER A 154 7.87 4.66 3.18
N THR A 155 7.48 4.10 2.04
CA THR A 155 6.21 4.44 1.41
C THR A 155 5.05 3.88 2.24
N ALA A 156 3.85 4.38 2.00
CA ALA A 156 2.65 3.77 2.53
C ALA A 156 1.46 4.03 1.61
N VAL A 157 1.01 2.99 0.92
CA VAL A 157 -0.26 2.99 0.20
C VAL A 157 -1.23 2.06 0.92
N THR A 158 -2.41 2.56 1.26
CA THR A 158 -3.46 1.78 1.93
C THR A 158 -4.79 1.89 1.19
N ALA A 159 -5.56 0.82 1.25
CA ALA A 159 -6.94 0.72 0.81
C ALA A 159 -7.76 0.12 1.95
N MET A 160 -8.71 0.90 2.46
CA MET A 160 -9.59 0.49 3.55
C MET A 160 -11.04 0.39 3.06
N LEU A 161 -11.66 -0.75 3.33
CA LEU A 161 -13.07 -1.01 3.03
C LEU A 161 -13.91 -0.85 4.29
N PHE A 162 -14.79 0.14 4.29
CA PHE A 162 -15.74 0.44 5.35
C PHE A 162 -17.18 0.11 4.91
N GLU A 163 -18.12 0.21 5.86
CA GLU A 163 -19.58 0.20 5.60
C GLU A 163 -20.05 -1.00 4.78
N HIS A 164 -19.61 -2.20 5.14
CA HIS A 164 -19.88 -3.41 4.36
C HIS A 164 -19.41 -3.30 2.88
N GLY A 165 -18.26 -2.67 2.66
CA GLY A 165 -17.62 -2.58 1.35
C GLY A 165 -18.22 -1.52 0.42
N SER A 166 -19.21 -0.75 0.88
CA SER A 166 -19.79 0.36 0.12
C SER A 166 -18.93 1.62 0.13
N ARG A 167 -17.87 1.67 0.96
CA ARG A 167 -16.95 2.80 1.03
C ARG A 167 -15.50 2.35 1.00
N LEU A 168 -14.78 2.78 -0.03
CA LEU A 168 -13.33 2.56 -0.17
C LEU A 168 -12.57 3.87 0.09
N VAL A 169 -11.64 3.83 1.05
CA VAL A 169 -10.73 4.94 1.34
C VAL A 169 -9.31 4.54 0.95
N VAL A 170 -8.69 5.32 0.06
CA VAL A 170 -7.29 5.12 -0.36
C VAL A 170 -6.43 6.29 0.11
N ALA A 171 -5.31 5.99 0.74
CA ALA A 171 -4.30 6.96 1.12
C ALA A 171 -2.92 6.53 0.59
N ASN A 172 -2.12 7.50 0.15
CA ASN A 172 -0.80 7.25 -0.40
C ASN A 172 0.22 8.27 0.11
N VAL A 173 1.39 7.78 0.50
CA VAL A 173 2.60 8.55 0.77
C VAL A 173 3.75 7.83 0.07
N GLY A 174 4.32 8.44 -0.97
CA GLY A 174 5.43 7.86 -1.74
C GLY A 174 5.00 7.47 -3.15
N ASP A 175 5.82 6.63 -3.79
CA ASP A 175 5.72 6.19 -5.18
C ASP A 175 5.12 4.79 -5.34
N SER A 176 4.68 4.16 -4.24
CA SER A 176 3.79 3.01 -4.30
C SER A 176 2.40 3.39 -4.82
N ARG A 177 1.63 2.39 -5.33
CA ARG A 177 0.42 2.66 -6.10
C ARG A 177 -0.74 1.72 -5.80
N ALA A 178 -1.94 2.31 -5.69
CA ALA A 178 -3.22 1.61 -5.66
C ALA A 178 -3.93 1.72 -7.02
N VAL A 179 -4.41 0.58 -7.53
CA VAL A 179 -5.13 0.48 -8.80
C VAL A 179 -6.39 -0.36 -8.60
N LEU A 180 -7.51 0.13 -9.09
CA LEU A 180 -8.79 -0.58 -9.14
C LEU A 180 -9.03 -1.14 -10.54
N CYS A 181 -9.40 -2.41 -10.63
CA CYS A 181 -9.93 -2.97 -11.87
C CYS A 181 -11.47 -2.97 -11.83
N ARG A 182 -12.11 -2.28 -12.76
CA ARG A 182 -13.57 -2.24 -12.92
C ARG A 182 -13.92 -2.51 -14.38
N ASN A 183 -14.79 -3.49 -14.63
CA ASN A 183 -15.20 -3.88 -15.98
C ASN A 183 -14.05 -4.24 -16.94
N GLY A 184 -12.93 -4.74 -16.39
CA GLY A 184 -11.73 -5.08 -17.17
C GLY A 184 -10.80 -3.90 -17.43
N GLU A 185 -11.10 -2.72 -16.91
CA GLU A 185 -10.28 -1.52 -17.03
C GLU A 185 -9.54 -1.23 -15.73
N ALA A 186 -8.25 -0.93 -15.84
CA ALA A 186 -7.42 -0.51 -14.72
C ALA A 186 -7.53 1.01 -14.52
N VAL A 187 -7.93 1.41 -13.32
CA VAL A 187 -8.09 2.80 -12.89
C VAL A 187 -7.17 3.03 -11.71
N GLN A 188 -6.17 3.88 -11.90
CA GLN A 188 -5.27 4.28 -10.81
C GLN A 188 -6.05 5.12 -9.78
N LEU A 189 -6.03 4.70 -8.51
CA LEU A 189 -6.74 5.35 -7.41
C LEU A 189 -5.84 6.33 -6.63
N SER A 190 -4.56 6.02 -6.50
CA SER A 190 -3.59 6.88 -5.81
C SER A 190 -2.83 7.74 -6.82
N VAL A 191 -2.24 8.83 -6.35
CA VAL A 191 -1.29 9.61 -7.14
C VAL A 191 0.10 9.43 -6.55
N ASP A 192 1.04 8.96 -7.37
CA ASP A 192 2.43 8.75 -6.95
C ASP A 192 3.08 10.11 -6.62
N HIS A 193 3.84 10.12 -5.52
CA HIS A 193 4.67 11.24 -5.14
C HIS A 193 6.01 11.13 -5.86
N ASP A 194 6.16 11.93 -6.91
CA ASP A 194 7.35 12.01 -7.74
C ASP A 194 7.90 13.44 -7.68
N PRO A 195 9.16 13.64 -7.25
CA PRO A 195 9.81 14.96 -7.22
C PRO A 195 9.81 15.70 -8.57
N GLY A 196 9.69 14.99 -9.69
CA GLY A 196 9.58 15.56 -11.04
C GLY A 196 8.22 16.22 -11.33
N ARG A 197 7.17 15.89 -10.56
CA ARG A 197 5.85 16.50 -10.75
C ARG A 197 5.87 17.96 -10.31
N PRO A 198 5.30 18.90 -11.08
CA PRO A 198 5.36 20.33 -10.76
C PRO A 198 4.84 20.69 -9.36
N VAL A 199 3.81 19.99 -8.90
CA VAL A 199 3.22 20.21 -7.57
C VAL A 199 4.19 19.81 -6.46
N GLU A 200 4.79 18.62 -6.55
CA GLU A 200 5.75 18.12 -5.55
C GLU A 200 7.05 18.92 -5.60
N ARG A 201 7.56 19.21 -6.81
CA ARG A 201 8.72 20.07 -7.01
C ARG A 201 8.55 21.42 -6.35
N ALA A 202 7.42 22.09 -6.59
CA ALA A 202 7.14 23.39 -6.00
C ALA A 202 7.08 23.32 -4.47
N GLN A 203 6.53 22.24 -3.89
CA GLN A 203 6.52 22.05 -2.43
C GLN A 203 7.93 21.88 -1.87
N VAL A 204 8.79 21.09 -2.52
CA VAL A 204 10.19 20.90 -2.12
C VAL A 204 10.94 22.24 -2.18
N GLU A 205 10.83 22.96 -3.30
CA GLU A 205 11.52 24.23 -3.51
C GLU A 205 11.03 25.33 -2.55
N MET A 206 9.72 25.39 -2.26
CA MET A 206 9.16 26.33 -1.28
C MET A 206 9.69 26.12 0.14
N ARG A 207 10.05 24.87 0.49
CA ARG A 207 10.64 24.52 1.79
C ARG A 207 12.17 24.66 1.82
N GLY A 208 12.76 25.26 0.79
CA GLY A 208 14.21 25.49 0.67
C GLY A 208 15.00 24.29 0.13
N GLY A 209 14.32 23.24 -0.34
CA GLY A 209 14.94 22.12 -1.03
C GLY A 209 15.20 22.40 -2.52
N MET A 210 15.78 21.42 -3.22
CA MET A 210 16.00 21.48 -4.66
C MET A 210 15.76 20.10 -5.28
N VAL A 211 15.10 20.06 -6.43
CA VAL A 211 14.95 18.83 -7.23
C VAL A 211 15.97 18.83 -8.36
N VAL A 212 16.90 17.87 -8.32
CA VAL A 212 17.91 17.62 -9.35
C VAL A 212 17.69 16.25 -9.98
N THR A 213 17.80 16.18 -11.31
CA THR A 213 17.86 14.92 -12.03
C THR A 213 19.32 14.53 -12.15
N LEU A 214 19.73 13.45 -11.48
CA LEU A 214 21.07 12.91 -11.65
C LEU A 214 21.19 12.23 -13.02
N PRO A 215 22.33 12.35 -13.71
CA PRO A 215 22.57 11.58 -14.92
C PRO A 215 22.51 10.09 -14.56
N VAL A 216 21.75 9.32 -15.34
CA VAL A 216 21.71 7.86 -15.22
C VAL A 216 23.13 7.34 -15.42
N SER A 217 23.64 6.59 -14.45
CA SER A 217 24.90 5.89 -14.61
C SER A 217 24.77 4.93 -15.79
N PRO A 218 25.66 4.94 -16.79
CA PRO A 218 25.57 4.04 -17.93
C PRO A 218 25.85 2.56 -17.61
N PHE A 219 25.86 2.17 -16.32
CA PHE A 219 26.27 0.86 -15.83
C PHE A 219 25.26 0.16 -14.89
N GLU A 220 24.00 0.58 -14.87
CA GLU A 220 22.89 -0.19 -14.24
C GLU A 220 21.95 -0.80 -15.28
#